data_AF-A0A0F8UJD6-F1
#
_entry.id   AF-A0A0F8UJD6-F1
#
_cell.length_a   1.000
_cell.length_b   1.000
_cell.length_c   1.000
_cell.angle_alpha   90.00
_cell.angle_beta   90.00
_cell.angle_gamma   90.00
#
_symmetry.space_group_name_H-M   'P 1'
#
loop_
_entity.id
_entity.type
_entity.pdbx_description
1 polymer ?
#
loop_
_entity_poly.entity_id
_entity_poly.type
_entity_poly.pdbx_seq_one_letter_code
_entity_poly.pdbx_strand_id
1 'polypeptide(L)'
;MMNWLILLPLFVLSTNASFSNWGLSSVLPSILKHLPVANCNISALSLPSCSLPAPTAGLHLQYVTLGRGTQNYTCSSSSSSATPVAVGATAILFDASCVASLDTTILHNLPDLLKRVPLSGAEITTQLLDWLTGQTMKLGKHFFTAEARRSLI
;
A
#
# COMPACT_ATOMS: atom_id res chain seq x y z
N MET A 1 30.07 -45.28 10.37
CA MET A 1 28.86 -45.27 11.21
C MET A 1 28.32 -43.85 11.18
N MET A 2 27.50 -43.51 10.19
CA MET A 2 26.03 -43.62 10.14
C MET A 2 25.34 -42.44 10.86
N ASN A 3 24.58 -41.72 10.03
CA ASN A 3 23.78 -40.50 10.18
C ASN A 3 22.52 -40.68 11.06
N TRP A 4 22.08 -39.61 11.76
CA TRP A 4 20.71 -39.03 11.71
C TRP A 4 20.52 -37.93 12.79
N LEU A 5 20.38 -36.65 12.40
CA LEU A 5 19.14 -35.91 12.10
C LEU A 5 18.11 -35.89 13.26
N ILE A 6 18.18 -34.82 14.06
CA ILE A 6 17.11 -34.43 14.99
C ILE A 6 16.07 -33.63 14.17
N LEU A 7 14.93 -34.27 13.90
CA LEU A 7 13.71 -33.66 13.39
C LEU A 7 13.03 -32.88 14.53
N LEU A 8 12.99 -31.55 14.43
CA LEU A 8 11.99 -30.74 15.11
C LEU A 8 10.74 -30.68 14.21
N PRO A 9 9.54 -30.86 14.76
CA PRO A 9 8.34 -30.97 13.95
C PRO A 9 8.02 -29.63 13.30
N LEU A 10 8.01 -29.63 11.97
CA LEU A 10 7.16 -28.73 11.20
C LEU A 10 5.73 -28.92 11.73
N PHE A 11 5.24 -27.98 12.54
CA PHE A 11 3.80 -27.77 12.63
C PHE A 11 3.37 -27.12 11.32
N VAL A 12 3.17 -27.95 10.30
CA VAL A 12 2.26 -27.62 9.21
C VAL A 12 0.88 -27.56 9.87
N LEU A 13 0.36 -26.37 10.13
CA LEU A 13 -1.09 -26.21 10.25
C LEU A 13 -1.68 -26.47 8.87
N SER A 14 -1.79 -27.75 8.54
CA SER A 14 -2.82 -28.28 7.67
C SER A 14 -4.09 -28.17 8.48
N THR A 15 -4.76 -27.05 8.33
CA THR A 15 -6.20 -27.11 8.33
C THR A 15 -6.56 -26.83 6.89
N ASN A 16 -7.02 -27.87 6.20
CA ASN A 16 -8.13 -27.70 5.27
C ASN A 16 -9.27 -27.01 6.04
N ALA A 17 -9.15 -25.70 6.26
CA ALA A 17 -10.30 -24.85 6.38
C ALA A 17 -10.82 -24.76 4.96
N SER A 18 -11.51 -25.82 4.56
CA SER A 18 -12.43 -25.75 3.45
C SER A 18 -13.37 -24.61 3.82
N PHE A 19 -13.19 -23.45 3.19
CA PHE A 19 -14.15 -22.34 3.22
C PHE A 19 -15.46 -22.72 2.51
N SER A 20 -15.77 -24.03 2.42
CA SER A 20 -17.06 -24.53 2.07
C SER A 20 -17.98 -24.35 3.27
N ASN A 21 -18.98 -23.48 3.08
CA ASN A 21 -20.19 -23.38 3.87
C ASN A 21 -20.24 -22.31 4.97
N TRP A 22 -19.94 -21.06 4.60
CA TRP A 22 -20.96 -20.02 4.75
C TRP A 22 -21.34 -19.59 3.33
N GLY A 23 -22.64 -19.55 3.01
CA GLY A 23 -23.20 -19.19 1.70
C GLY A 23 -22.94 -17.74 1.25
N LEU A 24 -21.79 -17.18 1.61
CA LEU A 24 -21.31 -15.85 1.29
C LEU A 24 -20.19 -15.87 0.24
N SER A 25 -19.64 -17.05 -0.13
CA SER A 25 -18.48 -17.14 -1.04
C SER A 25 -18.77 -16.71 -2.48
N SER A 26 -20.00 -16.87 -2.97
CA SER A 26 -20.42 -16.41 -4.31
C SER A 26 -20.95 -14.97 -4.31
N VAL A 27 -21.40 -14.49 -3.15
CA VAL A 27 -22.02 -13.18 -3.00
C VAL A 27 -20.98 -12.11 -2.68
N LEU A 28 -19.93 -12.43 -1.93
CA LEU A 28 -18.88 -11.48 -1.54
C LEU A 28 -18.13 -10.84 -2.73
N PRO A 29 -17.61 -11.59 -3.73
CA PRO A 29 -17.03 -10.97 -4.92
C PRO A 29 -18.08 -10.17 -5.72
N SER A 30 -19.35 -10.55 -5.67
CA SER A 30 -20.44 -9.83 -6.34
C SER A 30 -20.86 -8.54 -5.62
N ILE A 31 -20.76 -8.50 -4.28
CA ILE A 31 -21.00 -7.31 -3.45
C ILE A 31 -19.79 -6.37 -3.50
N LEU A 32 -18.56 -6.89 -3.47
CA LEU A 32 -17.35 -6.07 -3.64
C LEU A 32 -17.23 -5.48 -5.04
N LYS A 33 -17.81 -6.10 -6.08
CA LYS A 33 -17.98 -5.45 -7.39
C LYS A 33 -18.85 -4.18 -7.33
N HIS A 34 -19.75 -4.08 -6.34
CA HIS A 34 -20.59 -2.91 -6.11
C HIS A 34 -20.01 -1.93 -5.08
N LEU A 35 -19.00 -2.35 -4.33
CA LEU A 35 -18.22 -1.44 -3.51
C LEU A 35 -17.21 -0.75 -4.45
N PRO A 36 -17.22 0.59 -4.56
CA PRO A 36 -16.38 1.31 -5.52
C PRO A 36 -14.92 1.35 -5.02
N VAL A 37 -14.29 0.18 -4.95
CA VAL A 37 -12.89 -0.01 -4.55
C VAL A 37 -12.00 -0.28 -5.76
N ALA A 38 -12.61 -0.44 -6.94
CA ALA A 38 -11.95 -0.75 -8.20
C ALA A 38 -12.61 -0.02 -9.38
N ASN A 39 -11.85 0.22 -10.45
CA ASN A 39 -12.28 0.84 -11.72
C ASN A 39 -13.00 2.20 -11.58
N CYS A 40 -12.58 3.05 -10.65
CA CYS A 40 -13.22 4.36 -10.44
C CYS A 40 -12.80 5.39 -11.49
N ASN A 41 -13.74 6.24 -11.89
CA ASN A 41 -13.47 7.31 -12.85
C ASN A 41 -12.84 8.52 -12.14
N ILE A 42 -11.57 8.77 -12.40
CA ILE A 42 -10.81 9.88 -11.82
C ILE A 42 -10.63 11.08 -12.76
N SER A 43 -11.19 11.04 -13.96
CA SER A 43 -11.04 12.11 -14.97
C SER A 43 -11.64 13.44 -14.51
N ALA A 44 -12.58 13.41 -13.57
CA ALA A 44 -13.24 14.60 -13.03
C ALA A 44 -12.54 15.17 -11.78
N LEU A 45 -11.47 14.55 -11.27
CA LEU A 45 -10.75 15.08 -10.12
C LEU A 45 -9.98 16.35 -10.48
N SER A 46 -10.21 17.40 -9.69
CA SER A 46 -9.34 18.59 -9.72
C SER A 46 -8.08 18.31 -8.92
N LEU A 47 -6.92 18.56 -9.52
CA LEU A 47 -5.65 18.57 -8.79
C LEU A 47 -5.62 19.76 -7.82
N PRO A 48 -5.05 19.60 -6.62
CA PRO A 48 -4.88 20.70 -5.70
C PRO A 48 -3.87 21.72 -6.26
N SER A 49 -4.08 23.00 -5.94
CA SER A 49 -3.11 24.04 -6.27
C SER A 49 -1.77 23.75 -5.61
N CYS A 50 -0.70 23.72 -6.39
CA CYS A 50 0.66 23.52 -5.88
C CYS A 50 1.67 24.34 -6.70
N SER A 51 2.89 24.47 -6.17
CA SER A 51 3.99 25.19 -6.83
C SER A 51 4.66 24.38 -7.95
N LEU A 52 4.15 23.19 -8.28
CA LEU A 52 4.67 22.35 -9.35
C LEU A 52 4.18 22.88 -10.70
N PRO A 53 5.00 22.76 -11.76
CA PRO A 53 4.54 23.07 -13.12
C PRO A 53 3.28 22.29 -13.47
N ALA A 54 2.41 22.91 -14.25
CA ALA A 54 1.26 22.21 -14.81
C ALA A 54 1.75 21.01 -15.66
N PRO A 55 1.01 19.88 -15.66
CA PRO A 55 1.31 18.78 -16.56
C PRO A 55 1.29 19.25 -18.02
N THR A 56 2.13 18.62 -18.86
CA THR A 56 2.13 18.85 -20.30
C THR A 56 0.73 18.64 -20.88
N ALA A 57 0.35 19.46 -21.86
CA ALA A 57 -0.94 19.35 -22.54
C ALA A 57 -1.15 17.94 -23.12
N GLY A 58 -2.37 17.41 -22.97
CA GLY A 58 -2.73 16.06 -23.41
C GLY A 58 -2.41 14.94 -22.42
N LEU A 59 -1.81 15.25 -21.26
CA LEU A 59 -1.68 14.28 -20.17
C LEU A 59 -2.96 14.23 -19.32
N HIS A 60 -3.32 13.03 -18.89
CA HIS A 60 -4.48 12.77 -18.04
C HIS A 60 -4.05 12.04 -16.76
N LEU A 61 -4.81 12.26 -15.67
CA LEU A 61 -4.59 11.61 -14.40
C LEU A 61 -4.88 10.10 -14.53
N GLN A 62 -3.87 9.26 -14.28
CA GLN A 62 -4.01 7.80 -14.35
C GLN A 62 -4.19 7.14 -12.98
N TYR A 63 -3.49 7.63 -11.96
CA TYR A 63 -3.56 7.08 -10.61
C TYR A 63 -3.46 8.18 -9.56
N VAL A 64 -4.22 8.02 -8.48
CA VAL A 64 -3.97 8.70 -7.22
C VAL A 64 -3.41 7.67 -6.26
N THR A 65 -2.24 7.93 -5.68
CA THR A 65 -1.52 6.91 -4.90
C THR A 65 -1.35 7.32 -3.45
N LEU A 66 -1.40 6.32 -2.56
CA LEU A 66 -1.00 6.45 -1.17
C LEU A 66 0.30 5.70 -0.94
N GLY A 67 1.33 6.46 -0.58
CA GLY A 67 2.62 5.91 -0.20
C GLY A 67 2.65 5.51 1.27
N ARG A 68 2.96 4.25 1.55
CA ARG A 68 3.24 3.79 2.92
C ARG A 68 4.63 3.17 2.98
N GLY A 69 5.44 3.64 3.90
CA GLY A 69 6.85 3.28 3.97
C GLY A 69 7.52 3.56 5.30
N THR A 70 8.83 3.34 5.29
CA THR A 70 9.72 3.63 6.42
C THR A 70 10.73 4.67 6.00
N GLN A 71 10.93 5.64 6.88
CA GLN A 71 11.98 6.65 6.76
C GLN A 71 13.16 6.22 7.63
N ASN A 72 14.35 6.18 7.03
CA ASN A 72 15.60 5.85 7.70
C ASN A 72 16.35 7.13 8.07
N TYR A 73 16.82 7.19 9.32
CA TYR A 73 17.51 8.33 9.90
C TYR A 73 18.81 7.87 10.57
N THR A 74 19.83 8.74 10.55
CA THR A 74 21.04 8.58 11.36
C THR A 74 21.17 9.74 12.33
N CYS A 75 21.82 9.48 13.48
CA CYS A 75 22.14 10.50 14.47
C CYS A 75 23.66 10.61 14.57
N SER A 76 24.18 11.82 14.80
CA SER A 76 25.61 12.06 15.02
C SER A 76 26.15 11.44 16.30
N SER A 77 25.27 11.18 17.26
CA SER A 77 25.57 10.58 18.57
C SER A 77 24.33 9.86 19.12
N SER A 78 24.52 9.01 20.13
CA SER A 78 23.46 8.31 20.86
C SER A 78 22.74 9.16 21.91
N SER A 79 23.09 10.45 22.01
CA SER A 79 22.43 11.39 22.92
C SER A 79 21.00 11.69 22.45
N SER A 80 20.05 11.77 23.37
CA SER A 80 18.64 12.10 23.08
C SER A 80 18.43 13.49 22.47
N SER A 81 19.45 14.36 22.54
CA SER A 81 19.47 15.69 21.93
C SER A 81 20.05 15.72 20.50
N ALA A 82 20.55 14.59 19.98
CA ALA A 82 21.07 14.52 18.62
C ALA A 82 19.93 14.68 17.62
N THR A 83 20.05 15.63 16.70
CA THR A 83 19.04 15.84 15.65
C THR A 83 19.17 14.74 14.59
N PRO A 84 18.11 13.96 14.31
CA PRO A 84 18.16 12.91 13.29
C PRO A 84 18.28 13.52 11.90
N VAL A 85 19.15 12.94 11.07
CA VAL A 85 19.33 13.31 9.66
C VAL A 85 18.77 12.20 8.79
N ALA A 86 17.92 12.56 7.83
CA ALA A 86 17.34 11.59 6.90
C ALA A 86 18.41 11.09 5.92
N VAL A 87 18.58 9.77 5.84
CA VAL A 87 19.55 9.13 4.91
C VAL A 87 18.86 8.37 3.77
N GLY A 88 17.55 8.20 3.86
CA GLY A 88 16.72 7.68 2.78
C GLY A 88 15.40 7.11 3.27
N ALA A 89 14.51 6.79 2.34
CA ALA A 89 13.22 6.18 2.65
C ALA A 89 12.79 5.22 1.54
N THR A 90 11.95 4.25 1.91
CA THR A 90 11.29 3.36 0.97
C THR A 90 9.81 3.32 1.28
N ALA A 91 8.98 3.56 0.27
CA ALA A 91 7.53 3.44 0.36
C ALA A 91 6.98 2.51 -0.72
N ILE A 92 5.95 1.76 -0.37
CA ILE A 92 5.09 1.07 -1.32
C ILE A 92 3.96 2.03 -1.70
N LEU A 93 3.68 2.12 -3.00
CA LEU A 93 2.59 2.93 -3.53
C LEU A 93 1.38 2.04 -3.75
N PHE A 94 0.27 2.39 -3.10
CA PHE A 94 -1.01 1.75 -3.27
C PHE A 94 -1.96 2.63 -4.09
N ASP A 95 -2.75 2.03 -4.96
CA ASP A 95 -3.81 2.73 -5.70
C ASP A 95 -4.90 3.19 -4.72
N ALA A 96 -5.16 4.48 -4.74
CA ALA A 96 -6.17 5.17 -3.95
C ALA A 96 -7.12 5.98 -4.84
N SER A 97 -7.10 5.74 -6.15
CA SER A 97 -7.94 6.42 -7.15
C SER A 97 -9.42 6.36 -6.80
N CYS A 98 -9.88 5.22 -6.32
CA CYS A 98 -11.26 5.05 -5.86
C CYS A 98 -11.60 5.85 -4.61
N VAL A 99 -10.71 5.87 -3.62
CA VAL A 99 -10.89 6.69 -2.40
C VAL A 99 -10.91 8.18 -2.78
N ALA A 100 -10.03 8.59 -3.68
CA ALA A 100 -9.95 9.95 -4.19
C ALA A 100 -11.21 10.38 -4.96
N SER A 101 -11.80 9.47 -5.75
CA SER A 101 -13.05 9.68 -6.48
C SER A 101 -14.28 9.73 -5.58
N LEU A 102 -14.24 9.07 -4.43
CA LEU A 102 -15.34 9.08 -3.47
C LEU A 102 -15.34 10.35 -2.64
N ASP A 103 -14.22 10.63 -1.97
CA ASP A 103 -14.09 11.79 -1.10
C ASP A 103 -12.61 12.12 -0.85
N THR A 104 -12.21 13.30 -1.32
CA THR A 104 -10.86 13.84 -1.11
C THR A 104 -10.54 14.12 0.35
N THR A 105 -11.55 14.35 1.20
CA THR A 105 -11.41 14.52 2.66
C THR A 105 -10.99 13.21 3.32
N ILE A 106 -11.59 12.09 2.90
CA ILE A 106 -11.19 10.76 3.37
C ILE A 106 -9.75 10.49 2.94
N LEU A 107 -9.43 10.76 1.67
CA LEU A 107 -8.07 10.61 1.15
C LEU A 107 -7.05 11.40 1.98
N HIS A 108 -7.38 12.63 2.39
CA HIS A 108 -6.49 13.49 3.18
C HIS A 108 -6.23 12.95 4.59
N ASN A 109 -7.24 12.34 5.22
CA ASN A 109 -7.13 11.79 6.58
C ASN A 109 -6.53 10.38 6.62
N LEU A 110 -6.56 9.68 5.49
CA LEU A 110 -6.16 8.27 5.41
C LEU A 110 -4.69 8.03 5.78
N PRO A 111 -3.71 8.87 5.41
CA PRO A 111 -2.32 8.71 5.87
C PRO A 111 -2.18 8.62 7.39
N ASP A 112 -2.93 9.40 8.17
CA ASP A 112 -2.84 9.38 9.63
C ASP A 112 -3.43 8.12 10.24
N LEU A 113 -4.46 7.55 9.61
CA LEU A 113 -5.00 6.24 9.98
C LEU A 113 -4.01 5.12 9.63
N LEU A 114 -3.46 5.14 8.42
CA LEU A 114 -2.56 4.11 7.90
C LEU A 114 -1.23 4.04 8.64
N LYS A 115 -0.78 5.14 9.27
CA LYS A 115 0.42 5.13 10.13
C LYS A 115 0.32 4.12 11.28
N ARG A 116 -0.89 3.82 11.75
CA ARG A 116 -1.15 2.86 12.85
C ARG A 116 -1.29 1.41 12.37
N VAL A 117 -1.44 1.21 11.07
CA VAL A 117 -1.56 -0.13 10.48
C VAL A 117 -0.16 -0.66 10.14
N PRO A 118 0.17 -1.90 10.53
CA PRO A 118 1.44 -2.52 10.14
C PRO A 118 1.49 -2.71 8.62
N LEU A 119 2.67 -2.53 8.03
CA LEU A 119 2.86 -2.61 6.57
C LEU A 119 2.38 -3.95 6.00
N SER A 120 2.66 -5.05 6.71
CA SER A 120 2.22 -6.40 6.35
C SER A 120 0.70 -6.52 6.30
N GLY A 121 -0.01 -5.84 7.21
CA GLY A 121 -1.48 -5.78 7.20
C GLY A 121 -1.99 -5.13 5.92
N ALA A 122 -1.42 -3.99 5.53
CA ALA A 122 -1.77 -3.31 4.29
C ALA A 122 -1.51 -4.19 3.05
N GLU A 123 -0.35 -4.86 2.99
CA GLU A 123 -0.01 -5.76 1.87
C GLU A 123 -0.91 -6.99 1.78
N ILE A 124 -1.35 -7.56 2.90
CA ILE A 124 -2.32 -8.66 2.92
C ILE A 124 -3.68 -8.17 2.42
N THR A 125 -4.14 -7.01 2.89
CA THR A 125 -5.40 -6.43 2.45
C THR A 125 -5.39 -6.10 0.95
N THR A 126 -4.28 -5.58 0.43
CA THR A 126 -4.17 -5.30 -1.01
C THR A 126 -4.17 -6.57 -1.83
N GLN A 127 -3.46 -7.62 -1.41
CA GLN A 127 -3.51 -8.90 -2.13
C GLN A 127 -4.92 -9.52 -2.17
N LEU A 128 -5.67 -9.40 -1.07
CA LEU A 128 -7.06 -9.83 -1.04
C LEU A 128 -7.93 -9.01 -2.00
N LEU A 129 -7.75 -7.68 -2.01
CA LEU A 129 -8.48 -6.79 -2.94
C LEU A 129 -8.11 -7.08 -4.39
N ASP A 130 -6.84 -7.36 -4.68
CA ASP A 130 -6.39 -7.71 -6.02
C ASP A 130 -7.09 -8.97 -6.52
N TRP A 131 -7.17 -10.00 -5.67
CA TRP A 131 -7.88 -11.23 -5.98
C TRP A 131 -9.38 -11.01 -6.18
N LEU A 132 -10.01 -10.19 -5.34
CA LEU A 132 -11.45 -9.93 -5.40
C LEU A 132 -11.87 -9.05 -6.57
N THR A 133 -11.04 -8.08 -6.93
CA THR A 133 -11.38 -7.04 -7.92
C THR A 133 -10.77 -7.31 -9.30
N GLY A 134 -9.73 -8.16 -9.38
CA GLY A 134 -8.95 -8.38 -10.59
C GLY A 134 -8.07 -7.17 -10.97
N GLN A 135 -7.91 -6.18 -10.10
CA GLN A 135 -7.07 -5.01 -10.32
C GLN A 135 -5.85 -5.02 -9.40
N THR A 136 -4.72 -4.47 -9.84
CA THR A 136 -3.53 -4.37 -9.01
C THR A 136 -3.57 -3.11 -8.13
N MET A 137 -3.77 -3.28 -6.84
CA MET A 137 -3.76 -2.19 -5.85
C MET A 137 -2.34 -1.79 -5.45
N LYS A 138 -1.33 -2.66 -5.59
CA LYS A 138 0.07 -2.33 -5.35
C LYS A 138 0.75 -1.88 -6.64
N LEU A 139 0.91 -0.58 -6.80
CA LEU A 139 1.41 0.02 -8.04
C LEU A 139 2.94 -0.01 -8.17
N GLY A 140 3.67 0.00 -7.06
CA GLY A 140 5.14 -0.03 -7.11
C GLY A 140 5.82 0.37 -5.81
N LYS A 141 7.12 0.67 -5.90
CA LYS A 141 7.91 1.20 -4.78
C LYS A 141 8.51 2.55 -5.16
N HIS A 142 8.64 3.42 -4.16
CA HIS A 142 9.28 4.71 -4.31
C HIS A 142 10.43 4.83 -3.31
N PHE A 143 11.59 5.21 -3.83
CA PHE A 143 12.80 5.39 -3.04
C PHE A 143 13.13 6.88 -2.93
N PHE A 144 13.49 7.29 -1.73
CA PHE A 144 13.95 8.63 -1.41
C PHE A 144 15.41 8.56 -1.00
N THR A 145 16.29 9.29 -1.68
CA THR A 145 17.72 9.39 -1.30
C THR A 145 17.94 10.54 -0.31
N ALA A 146 19.13 10.56 0.31
CA ALA A 146 19.55 11.62 1.23
C ALA A 146 19.52 13.02 0.57
N GLU A 147 19.74 13.14 -0.74
CA GLU A 147 19.66 14.41 -1.48
C GLU A 147 18.25 14.76 -1.97
N ALA A 148 17.21 14.09 -1.48
CA ALA A 148 15.81 14.26 -1.90
C ALA A 148 15.56 14.04 -3.41
N ARG A 149 16.46 13.32 -4.13
CA ARG A 149 16.16 12.85 -5.49
C ARG A 149 15.20 11.67 -5.42
N ARG A 150 14.07 11.79 -6.12
CA ARG A 150 13.06 10.74 -6.27
C ARG A 150 13.51 9.74 -7.34
N SER A 151 13.46 8.45 -7.03
CA SER A 151 13.54 7.38 -8.03
C SER A 151 12.32 6.48 -7.88
N LEU A 152 11.45 6.50 -8.89
CA LEU A 152 10.33 5.56 -9.03
C LEU A 152 10.85 4.35 -9.80
N ILE A 153 10.72 3.15 -9.22
CA ILE A 153 10.99 1.87 -9.89
C ILE A 153 9.76 0.99 -9.76
#